data_AF-A0A0D9Z7V8-F1
#
_entry.id   AF-A0A0D9Z7V8-F1
#
_cell.length_a   1.000
_cell.length_b   1.000
_cell.length_c   1.000
_cell.angle_alpha   90.00
_cell.angle_beta   90.00
_cell.angle_gamma   90.00
#
_symmetry.space_group_name_H-M   'P 1'
#
loop_
_entity.id
_entity.type
_entity.pdbx_description
1 polymer ?
#
loop_
_entity_poly.entity_id
_entity_poly.type
_entity_poly.pdbx_seq_one_letter_code
_entity_poly.pdbx_strand_id
1 'polypeptide(L)' 'MASPSLPLVTCALLLLLAATCQAHPYWPLELAYYRDKCPQAEAVVKAVVGEAVRQNPGNGAAVIRMLFHDCFVEP' A
#
# COMPACT_ATOMS: atom_id res chain seq x y z
N MET A 1 -10.38 -41.38 26.79
CA MET A 1 -9.44 -40.76 27.75
C MET A 1 -8.43 -39.99 26.92
N ALA A 2 -8.53 -38.66 26.85
CA ALA A 2 -7.57 -37.86 26.09
C ALA A 2 -6.22 -37.85 26.84
N SER A 3 -5.12 -38.09 26.13
CA SER A 3 -3.78 -38.02 26.70
C SER A 3 -3.44 -36.56 27.06
N PRO A 4 -2.81 -36.30 28.23
CA PRO A 4 -2.47 -34.95 28.67
C PRO A 4 -1.43 -34.24 27.76
N SER A 5 -0.80 -34.99 26.86
CA SER A 5 0.13 -34.47 25.84
C SER A 5 -0.57 -33.84 24.64
N LEU A 6 -1.82 -34.22 24.33
CA LEU A 6 -2.59 -33.68 23.22
C LEU A 6 -2.81 -32.15 23.30
N PRO A 7 -3.22 -31.54 24.44
CA PRO A 7 -3.39 -30.10 24.53
C PRO A 7 -2.06 -29.33 24.38
N LEU A 8 -0.94 -29.92 24.83
CA LEU A 8 0.37 -29.29 24.74
C LEU A 8 0.83 -29.20 23.27
N VAL A 9 0.60 -30.27 22.51
CA VAL A 9 0.91 -30.34 21.08
C VAL A 9 0.03 -29.38 20.28
N THR A 10 -1.28 -29.30 20.58
CA THR A 10 -2.17 -28.35 19.90
C THR A 10 -1.80 -26.90 20.22
N CYS A 11 -1.43 -26.57 21.47
CA CYS A 11 -0.93 -25.24 21.82
C CYS A 11 0.36 -24.88 21.07
N ALA A 12 1.32 -25.81 21.00
CA ALA A 12 2.57 -25.59 20.26
C ALA A 12 2.31 -25.36 18.77
N LEU A 13 1.38 -26.10 18.16
CA LEU A 13 1.01 -25.96 16.75
C LEU A 13 0.32 -24.61 16.47
N LEU A 14 -0.57 -24.16 17.36
CA LEU A 14 -1.23 -22.85 17.26
C LEU A 14 -0.25 -21.68 17.38
N LEU A 15 0.75 -21.79 18.25
CA LEU A 15 1.81 -20.78 18.40
C LEU A 15 2.70 -20.71 17.14
N LEU A 16 3.02 -21.86 16.54
CA LEU A 16 3.76 -21.92 15.27
C LEU A 16 2.97 -21.28 14.11
N LEU A 17 1.66 -21.52 14.03
CA LEU A 17 0.77 -20.90 13.04
C LEU A 17 0.64 -19.38 13.23
N ALA A 18 0.60 -18.89 14.46
CA ALA A 18 0.56 -17.45 14.73
C ALA A 18 1.88 -16.76 14.35
N ALA A 19 3.03 -17.42 14.53
CA ALA A 19 4.33 -16.88 14.20
C ALA A 19 4.58 -16.72 12.68
N THR A 20 3.88 -17.48 11.84
CA THR A 20 3.98 -17.36 10.37
C THR A 20 2.99 -16.35 9.77
N CYS A 21 2.12 -15.75 10.60
CA CYS A 21 1.20 -14.70 10.17
C CYS A 21 1.98 -13.39 9.97
N GLN A 22 2.60 -13.23 8.81
CA GLN A 22 3.14 -11.96 8.35
C GLN A 22 1.95 -11.05 8.00
N ALA A 23 1.45 -10.32 8.98
CA ALA A 23 0.65 -9.14 8.69
C ALA A 23 1.54 -8.21 7.85
N HIS A 24 1.17 -8.01 6.58
CA HIS A 24 1.88 -7.08 5.72
C HIS A 24 1.92 -5.73 6.44
N PRO A 25 3.09 -5.07 6.56
CA PRO A 25 3.17 -3.82 7.29
C PRO A 25 2.18 -2.83 6.69
N TYR A 26 1.14 -2.52 7.46
CA TYR A 26 0.16 -1.51 7.11
C TYR A 26 0.83 -0.15 7.33
N TRP A 27 1.21 0.50 6.23
CA TRP A 27 1.66 1.88 6.25
C TRP A 27 0.45 2.76 5.95
N PRO A 28 -0.21 3.33 6.97
CA PRO A 28 -1.35 4.22 6.72
C PRO A 28 -0.88 5.41 5.88
N LEU A 29 -1.64 5.71 4.83
CA LEU A 29 -1.49 6.95 4.09
C LEU A 29 -1.89 8.11 5.00
N GLU A 30 -1.09 9.18 4.97
CA GLU A 30 -1.33 10.39 5.75
C GLU A 30 -1.59 11.58 4.81
N LEU A 31 -2.61 12.37 5.15
CA LEU A 31 -2.89 13.63 4.46
C LEU A 31 -1.75 14.63 4.74
N ALA A 32 -1.28 15.30 3.69
CA ALA A 32 -0.16 16.23 3.76
C ALA A 32 1.15 15.61 4.29
N TYR A 33 1.40 14.33 3.99
CA TYR A 33 2.64 13.62 4.35
C TYR A 33 3.93 14.40 4.02
N TYR A 34 3.92 15.19 2.95
CA TYR A 34 5.07 15.98 2.50
C TYR A 34 5.20 17.36 3.17
N ARG A 35 4.29 17.75 4.08
CA ARG A 35 4.24 19.10 4.65
C ARG A 35 5.58 19.61 5.16
N ASP A 36 6.32 18.80 5.92
CA ASP A 36 7.56 19.23 6.56
C ASP A 36 8.83 18.84 5.76
N LYS A 37 8.69 17.94 4.77
CA LYS A 37 9.81 17.44 3.95
C LYS A 37 9.93 18.18 2.62
N CYS A 38 8.79 18.39 1.96
CA CYS A 38 8.68 19.04 0.66
C CYS A 38 7.29 19.71 0.55
N PRO A 39 7.09 20.88 1.19
CA PRO A 39 5.78 21.53 1.29
C PRO A 39 5.17 21.90 -0.08
N GLN A 40 5.99 21.99 -1.12
CA GLN A 40 5.56 22.34 -2.47
C GLN A 40 5.20 21.14 -3.34
N ALA A 41 5.38 19.89 -2.86
CA ALA A 41 5.21 18.68 -3.67
C ALA A 41 3.85 18.64 -4.40
N GLU A 42 2.76 18.77 -3.66
CA GLU A 42 1.40 18.72 -4.24
C GLU A 42 1.14 19.87 -5.21
N ALA A 43 1.63 21.08 -4.89
CA ALA A 43 1.46 22.26 -5.73
C ALA A 43 2.21 22.14 -7.07
N VAL A 44 3.45 21.66 -7.03
CA VAL A 44 4.28 21.43 -8.23
C VAL A 44 3.65 20.36 -9.12
N VAL A 45 3.23 19.23 -8.55
CA VAL A 45 2.56 18.15 -9.31
C VAL A 45 1.30 18.68 -9.99
N LYS A 46 0.46 19.42 -9.25
CA LYS A 46 -0.77 20.01 -9.80
C LYS A 46 -0.49 20.97 -10.95
N ALA A 47 0.53 21.83 -10.82
CA ALA A 47 0.89 22.80 -11.85
C ALA A 47 1.39 22.10 -13.14
N VAL A 48 2.32 21.15 -13.01
CA VAL A 48 2.90 20.45 -14.16
C VAL A 48 1.88 19.57 -14.87
N VAL A 49 1.12 18.77 -14.11
CA VAL A 49 0.07 17.92 -14.70
C VAL A 49 -1.04 18.78 -15.30
N GLY A 50 -1.42 19.88 -14.64
CA GLY A 50 -2.42 20.80 -15.17
C GLY A 50 -2.04 21.42 -16.50
N GLU A 51 -0.78 21.85 -16.66
CA GLU A 51 -0.27 22.36 -17.93
C GLU A 51 -0.21 21.25 -19.00
N ALA A 52 0.25 20.05 -18.65
CA ALA A 52 0.27 18.92 -19.57
C ALA A 52 -1.14 18.55 -20.08
N VAL A 53 -2.16 18.60 -19.21
CA VAL A 53 -3.56 18.34 -19.58
C VAL A 53 -4.11 19.47 -20.46
N ARG A 54 -3.76 20.73 -20.20
CA ARG A 54 -4.12 21.86 -21.08
C ARG A 54 -3.56 21.71 -22.49
N GLN A 55 -2.33 21.21 -22.61
CA GLN A 55 -1.68 20.96 -23.91
C GLN A 55 -2.31 19.77 -24.64
N ASN A 56 -2.63 18.70 -23.92
CA ASN A 56 -3.35 17.55 -24.46
C ASN A 56 -4.25 16.93 -23.38
N PRO A 57 -5.60 17.02 -23.52
CA PRO A 57 -6.53 16.44 -22.55
C PRO A 57 -6.32 14.94 -22.30
N GLY A 58 -5.79 14.21 -23.29
CA GLY A 58 -5.48 12.77 -23.16
C GLY A 58 -4.44 12.46 -22.09
N ASN A 59 -3.58 13.42 -21.70
CA ASN A 59 -2.58 13.24 -20.66
C ASN A 59 -3.21 12.95 -19.28
N GLY A 60 -4.38 13.51 -18.99
CA GLY A 60 -5.07 13.25 -17.72
C GLY A 60 -5.51 11.79 -17.59
N ALA A 61 -6.11 11.25 -18.66
CA ALA A 61 -6.49 9.84 -18.73
C ALA A 61 -5.25 8.93 -18.70
N ALA A 62 -4.17 9.31 -19.38
CA ALA A 62 -2.93 8.53 -19.40
C ALA A 62 -2.29 8.39 -18.01
N VAL A 63 -2.22 9.47 -17.22
CA VAL A 63 -1.66 9.43 -15.85
C VAL A 63 -2.48 8.52 -14.93
N ILE A 64 -3.81 8.62 -14.97
CA ILE A 64 -4.69 7.75 -14.17
C ILE A 64 -4.51 6.29 -14.58
N ARG A 65 -4.44 6.02 -15.90
CA ARG A 65 -4.19 4.68 -16.42
C ARG A 65 -2.85 4.13 -15.96
N MET A 66 -1.79 4.95 -15.97
CA MET A 66 -0.47 4.55 -15.47
C MET A 66 -0.54 4.09 -14.01
N LEU A 67 -1.17 4.89 -13.14
CA LEU A 67 -1.35 4.54 -11.73
C LEU A 67 -2.09 3.20 -11.55
N PHE A 68 -3.15 2.98 -12.34
CA PHE A 68 -3.86 1.70 -12.32
C PHE A 68 -2.96 0.53 -12.74
N HIS A 69 -2.20 0.70 -13.83
CA HIS A 69 -1.30 -0.34 -14.31
C HIS A 69 -0.20 -0.68 -13.30
N ASP A 70 0.37 0.32 -12.61
CA ASP A 70 1.40 0.11 -11.59
C ASP A 70 0.86 -0.61 -10.34
N CYS A 71 -0.40 -0.34 -9.97
CA CYS A 71 -0.99 -0.92 -8.76
C CYS A 71 -1.66 -2.29 -8.97
N PHE A 72 -2.16 -2.59 -10.17
CA PHE A 72 -2.97 -3.79 -10.42
C PHE A 72 -2.26 -4.86 -11.25
N VAL A 73 -1.09 -4.56 -11.81
CA VAL A 73 -0.29 -5.53 -12.57
C VAL A 73 0.96 -5.87 -11.78
N GLU A 74 0.84 -6.87 -10.91
CA GLU A 74 1.95 -7.45 -10.15
C GLU A 74 2.32 -8.83 -10.75
N PRO A 75 3.59 -9.24 -10.76
CA PRO A 75 4.00 -10.61 -11.13
C PRO A 75 3.61 -11.65 -10.07
#